data_AF-A0A1S4C363-F1
#
_entry.id   AF-A0A1S4C363-F1
#
_cell.length_a   1.000
_cell.length_b   1.000
_cell.length_c   1.000
_cell.angle_alpha   90.00
_cell.angle_beta   90.00
_cell.angle_gamma   90.00
#
_symmetry.space_group_name_H-M   'P 1'
#
loop_
_entity.id
_entity.type
_entity.pdbx_description
1 polymer ?
#
loop_
_entity_poly.entity_id
_entity_poly.type
_entity_poly.pdbx_seq_one_letter_code
_entity_poly.pdbx_strand_id
1 'polypeptide(L)'
;MIFGFGFHPITKEYKVMKIIYYVNLFRDDGRSFNVSKVEVCTLGGYSWRRIEKVDYLIHSNYQGIFLNGKMHWFTRFGKYNGRLDRLIVSFDLADEVFAEVPKVDFNADLRTDSFHLAILGGRLAVAITLPNQDGGGTEIWVMREYNVKESLVKEFRIGAYAPTPNSVTHHFVKVLYMLKNGELLLDYKCGNLVSYDPQNGVFRTLKFQGMPNLREELPNMFNAIVHVGGLNWIDEPPALL
;
A
#
# COMPACT_ATOMS: atom_id res chain seq x y z
N MET A 1 13.88 5.18 -6.25
CA MET A 1 13.80 3.71 -6.47
C MET A 1 12.62 3.19 -5.67
N ILE A 2 11.93 2.15 -6.17
CA ILE A 2 10.80 1.49 -5.51
C ILE A 2 11.15 0.02 -5.35
N PHE A 3 10.74 -0.59 -4.25
CA PHE A 3 10.90 -2.02 -4.01
C PHE A 3 9.55 -2.68 -3.84
N GLY A 4 9.48 -3.96 -4.22
CA GLY A 4 8.37 -4.84 -3.95
C GLY A 4 8.90 -6.20 -3.51
N PHE A 5 8.17 -6.85 -2.62
CA PHE A 5 8.46 -8.20 -2.16
C PHE A 5 7.17 -8.99 -2.20
N GLY A 6 7.22 -10.19 -2.77
CA GLY A 6 6.05 -11.04 -2.85
C GLY A 6 6.40 -12.48 -3.15
N PHE A 7 5.35 -13.27 -3.34
CA PHE A 7 5.43 -14.71 -3.44
C PHE A 7 4.76 -15.18 -4.72
N HIS A 8 5.46 -16.02 -5.49
CA HIS A 8 4.90 -16.68 -6.65
C HIS A 8 4.09 -17.91 -6.19
N PRO A 9 2.75 -17.91 -6.32
CA PRO A 9 1.90 -18.93 -5.69
C PRO A 9 2.06 -20.33 -6.28
N ILE A 10 2.40 -20.43 -7.58
CA ILE A 10 2.61 -21.69 -8.30
C ILE A 10 4.01 -22.26 -8.03
N THR A 11 5.09 -21.50 -8.29
CA THR A 11 6.47 -22.01 -8.10
C THR A 11 6.90 -22.06 -6.65
N LYS A 12 6.15 -21.44 -5.73
CA LYS A 12 6.44 -21.32 -4.30
C LYS A 12 7.73 -20.55 -4.00
N GLU A 13 8.13 -19.66 -4.90
CA GLU A 13 9.34 -18.86 -4.75
C GLU A 13 9.02 -17.45 -4.27
N TYR A 14 9.91 -16.91 -3.43
CA TYR A 14 9.87 -15.50 -3.09
C TYR A 14 10.61 -14.69 -4.14
N LYS A 15 10.05 -13.53 -4.49
CA LYS A 15 10.64 -12.60 -5.44
C LYS A 15 10.76 -11.22 -4.82
N VAL A 16 11.92 -10.61 -5.02
CA VAL A 16 12.15 -9.19 -4.76
C VAL A 16 12.18 -8.48 -6.10
N MET A 17 11.45 -7.39 -6.23
CA MET A 17 11.51 -6.52 -7.39
C MET A 17 12.00 -5.14 -6.99
N LYS A 18 12.68 -4.46 -7.90
CA LYS A 18 13.00 -3.04 -7.76
C LYS A 18 12.79 -2.30 -9.06
N ILE A 19 12.27 -1.09 -8.94
CA ILE A 19 12.01 -0.18 -10.05
C ILE A 19 12.90 1.06 -9.87
N ILE A 20 13.75 1.28 -10.86
CA ILE A 20 14.73 2.37 -10.87
C ILE A 20 14.25 3.40 -11.89
N TYR A 21 14.07 4.65 -11.45
CA TYR A 21 13.71 5.76 -12.32
C TYR A 21 14.95 6.60 -12.61
N TYR A 22 15.21 6.85 -13.89
CA TYR A 22 16.26 7.77 -14.33
C TYR A 22 15.66 9.12 -14.69
N VAL A 23 16.26 10.19 -14.15
CA VAL A 23 15.94 11.56 -14.53
C VAL A 23 16.55 11.81 -15.90
N ASN A 24 15.76 12.26 -16.86
CA ASN A 24 16.29 12.70 -18.15
C ASN A 24 16.16 14.23 -18.22
N LEU A 25 17.28 14.90 -17.95
CA LEU A 25 17.35 16.37 -17.85
C LEU A 25 17.26 17.08 -19.22
N PHE A 26 17.24 16.34 -20.33
CA PHE A 26 17.35 16.89 -21.69
C PHE A 26 16.05 16.84 -22.51
N ARG A 27 14.89 16.54 -21.90
CA ARG A 27 13.59 16.61 -22.59
C ARG A 27 12.78 17.81 -22.15
N ASP A 28 12.37 18.59 -23.15
CA ASP A 28 11.54 19.79 -23.03
C ASP A 28 10.02 19.47 -22.99
N ASP A 29 9.65 18.18 -22.90
CA ASP A 29 8.24 17.71 -22.94
C ASP A 29 7.57 17.67 -21.56
N GLY A 30 8.21 18.23 -20.53
CA GLY A 30 7.70 18.25 -19.15
C GLY A 30 7.72 16.90 -18.44
N ARG A 31 8.25 15.82 -19.05
CA ARG A 31 8.45 14.52 -18.39
C ARG A 31 9.89 14.39 -17.90
N SER A 32 10.13 14.77 -16.64
CA SER A 32 11.48 14.67 -16.04
C SER A 32 11.97 13.21 -15.87
N PHE A 33 11.11 12.21 -16.03
CA PHE A 33 11.43 10.78 -15.88
C PHE A 33 11.01 10.01 -17.14
N ASN A 34 11.98 9.50 -17.90
CA ASN A 34 11.70 8.88 -19.21
C ASN A 34 12.02 7.39 -19.29
N VAL A 35 12.79 6.87 -18.33
CA VAL A 35 13.20 5.46 -18.33
C VAL A 35 13.05 4.91 -16.92
N SER A 36 12.23 3.87 -16.81
CA SER A 36 12.20 3.00 -15.66
C SER A 36 12.88 1.67 -16.03
N LYS A 37 13.65 1.12 -15.10
CA LYS A 37 14.19 -0.24 -15.20
C LYS A 37 13.57 -1.08 -14.11
N VAL A 38 12.95 -2.20 -14.49
CA VAL A 38 12.50 -3.22 -13.54
C VAL A 38 13.50 -4.34 -13.51
N GLU A 39 13.92 -4.66 -12.30
CA GLU A 39 14.71 -5.86 -12.03
C GLU A 39 13.97 -6.72 -11.01
N VAL A 40 14.00 -8.02 -11.23
CA VAL A 40 13.44 -9.04 -10.34
C VAL A 40 14.55 -10.00 -9.94
N CYS A 41 14.56 -10.38 -8.67
CA CYS A 41 15.44 -11.38 -8.11
C CYS A 41 14.56 -12.45 -7.45
N THR A 42 14.72 -13.70 -7.88
CA THR A 42 14.13 -14.84 -7.20
C THR A 42 15.05 -15.26 -6.07
N LEU A 43 14.51 -15.34 -4.85
CA LEU A 43 15.26 -15.74 -3.67
C LEU A 43 15.78 -17.18 -3.85
N GLY A 44 17.07 -17.39 -3.57
CA GLY A 44 17.77 -18.66 -3.82
C GLY A 44 18.54 -18.70 -5.15
N GLY A 45 18.13 -17.93 -6.16
CA GLY A 45 18.85 -17.79 -7.43
C GLY A 45 19.90 -16.66 -7.46
N TYR A 46 19.93 -15.82 -6.41
CA TYR A 46 20.84 -14.69 -6.12
C TYR A 46 21.19 -13.72 -7.27
N SER A 47 20.48 -13.78 -8.39
CA SER A 47 20.73 -12.94 -9.57
C SER A 47 19.53 -12.04 -9.86
N TRP A 48 19.84 -10.79 -10.19
CA TRP A 48 18.85 -9.83 -10.66
C TRP A 48 18.71 -9.95 -12.17
N ARG A 49 17.49 -10.20 -12.65
CA ARG A 49 17.16 -10.19 -14.07
C ARG A 49 16.30 -8.99 -14.43
N ARG A 50 16.52 -8.45 -15.63
CA ARG A 50 15.75 -7.32 -16.16
C ARG A 50 14.50 -7.84 -16.85
N ILE A 51 13.34 -7.25 -16.56
CA ILE A 51 12.06 -7.72 -17.08
C ILE A 51 11.66 -6.93 -18.31
N GLU A 52 11.50 -5.61 -18.21
CA GLU A 52 11.28 -4.73 -19.36
C GLU A 52 11.22 -3.26 -18.88
N LYS A 53 10.86 -2.32 -19.77
CA LYS A 53 10.62 -0.91 -19.43
C LYS A 53 9.17 -0.75 -18.91
N VAL A 54 8.98 0.07 -17.88
CA VAL A 54 7.63 0.48 -17.40
C VAL A 54 7.27 1.85 -17.96
N ASP A 55 6.07 1.98 -18.50
CA ASP A 55 5.51 3.27 -18.92
C ASP A 55 4.81 4.02 -17.76
N TYR A 56 4.76 3.41 -16.58
CA TYR A 56 4.16 3.97 -15.37
C TYR A 56 5.22 4.55 -14.42
N LEU A 57 4.99 5.78 -13.98
CA LEU A 57 5.75 6.42 -12.91
C LEU A 57 5.04 6.10 -11.58
N ILE A 58 5.63 5.27 -10.73
CA ILE A 58 5.06 4.91 -9.43
C ILE A 58 5.34 6.03 -8.43
N HIS A 59 4.34 6.33 -7.61
CA HIS A 59 4.46 7.35 -6.59
C HIS A 59 5.28 6.83 -5.40
N SER A 60 6.39 7.50 -5.10
CA SER A 60 7.43 6.99 -4.21
C SER A 60 7.04 6.93 -2.74
N ASN A 61 5.99 7.64 -2.33
CA ASN A 61 5.53 7.61 -0.95
C ASN A 61 4.64 6.39 -0.67
N TYR A 62 4.28 5.60 -1.69
CA TYR A 62 3.45 4.41 -1.52
C TYR A 62 4.31 3.17 -1.72
N GLN A 63 4.42 2.39 -0.64
CA GLN A 63 4.96 1.04 -0.72
C GLN A 63 3.99 0.14 -1.48
N GLY A 64 4.54 -0.81 -2.23
CA GLY A 64 3.72 -1.77 -2.95
C GLY A 64 3.05 -2.72 -1.98
N ILE A 65 1.79 -3.05 -2.25
CA ILE A 65 1.06 -4.06 -1.49
C ILE A 65 0.89 -5.33 -2.32
N PHE A 66 1.04 -6.48 -1.67
CA PHE A 66 0.94 -7.78 -2.31
C PHE A 66 -0.47 -8.36 -2.12
N LEU A 67 -1.08 -8.81 -3.22
CA LEU A 67 -2.35 -9.53 -3.22
C LEU A 67 -2.37 -10.52 -4.38
N ASN A 68 -2.71 -11.78 -4.10
CA ASN A 68 -2.95 -12.82 -5.11
C ASN A 68 -1.82 -12.98 -6.14
N GLY A 69 -0.55 -12.95 -5.72
CA GLY A 69 0.60 -13.09 -6.62
C GLY A 69 1.00 -11.80 -7.31
N LYS A 70 0.28 -10.69 -7.10
CA LYS A 70 0.53 -9.40 -7.75
C LYS A 70 0.89 -8.32 -6.75
N MET A 71 1.80 -7.45 -7.14
CA MET A 71 2.15 -6.24 -6.40
C MET A 71 1.34 -5.06 -6.94
N HIS A 72 0.88 -4.15 -6.08
CA HIS A 72 0.01 -3.04 -6.47
C HIS A 72 0.55 -1.71 -5.95
N TRP A 73 0.42 -0.66 -6.77
CA TRP A 73 0.78 0.71 -6.40
C TRP A 73 -0.17 1.73 -7.02
N PHE A 74 -0.16 2.92 -6.44
CA PHE A 74 -0.57 4.11 -7.16
C PHE A 74 0.57 4.65 -8.03
N THR A 75 0.23 5.08 -9.24
CA THR A 75 1.11 5.90 -10.05
C THR A 75 1.22 7.32 -9.48
N ARG A 76 2.18 8.12 -9.97
CA ARG A 76 2.19 9.58 -9.79
C ARG A 76 1.08 10.18 -10.64
N PHE A 77 0.51 11.30 -10.19
CA PHE A 77 -0.38 12.08 -11.04
C PHE A 77 0.35 12.47 -12.33
N GLY A 78 -0.24 12.19 -13.50
CA GLY A 78 0.42 12.41 -14.78
C GLY A 78 -0.44 12.01 -15.96
N LYS A 79 0.08 12.22 -17.17
CA LYS A 79 -0.63 11.87 -18.40
C LYS A 79 -0.41 10.39 -18.74
N TYR A 80 -1.44 9.57 -18.60
CA TYR A 80 -1.47 8.16 -18.99
C TYR A 80 -2.51 7.97 -20.10
N ASN A 81 -2.13 7.36 -21.22
CA ASN A 81 -3.03 7.10 -22.36
C ASN A 81 -3.87 8.32 -22.79
N GLY A 82 -3.26 9.51 -22.79
CA GLY A 82 -3.91 10.76 -23.16
C GLY A 82 -4.65 11.48 -22.03
N ARG A 83 -4.87 10.83 -20.88
CA ARG A 83 -5.65 11.36 -19.75
C ARG A 83 -4.73 11.77 -18.60
N LEU A 84 -4.99 12.93 -18.00
CA LEU A 84 -4.31 13.37 -16.78
C LEU A 84 -4.96 12.69 -15.59
N ASP A 85 -4.24 11.76 -14.96
CA ASP A 85 -4.82 10.91 -13.94
C ASP A 85 -3.78 10.29 -12.99
N ARG A 86 -4.27 9.65 -11.93
CA ARG A 86 -3.56 8.70 -11.07
C ARG A 86 -4.20 7.33 -11.24
N LEU A 87 -3.40 6.31 -11.51
CA LEU A 87 -3.86 4.93 -11.75
C LEU A 87 -3.46 4.01 -10.61
N ILE A 88 -4.22 2.94 -10.42
CA ILE A 88 -3.75 1.77 -9.69
C ILE A 88 -3.18 0.80 -10.73
N VAL A 89 -1.91 0.43 -10.56
CA VAL A 89 -1.24 -0.54 -11.42
C VAL A 89 -0.81 -1.74 -10.61
N SER A 90 -0.90 -2.91 -11.24
CA SER A 90 -0.43 -4.17 -10.70
C SER A 90 0.77 -4.67 -11.50
N PHE A 91 1.64 -5.45 -10.85
CA PHE A 91 2.70 -6.23 -11.49
C PHE A 91 2.51 -7.69 -11.08
N ASP A 92 2.29 -8.55 -12.05
CA ASP A 92 2.15 -9.99 -11.81
C ASP A 92 3.53 -10.61 -11.56
N LEU A 93 3.75 -11.28 -10.43
CA LEU A 93 5.05 -11.90 -10.17
C LEU A 93 5.25 -13.22 -10.92
N ALA A 94 4.19 -13.82 -11.48
CA ALA A 94 4.29 -15.02 -12.30
C ALA A 94 4.65 -14.66 -13.73
N ASP A 95 3.79 -13.87 -14.37
CA ASP A 95 3.93 -13.48 -15.78
C ASP A 95 4.87 -12.29 -15.97
N GLU A 96 5.13 -11.54 -14.89
CA GLU A 96 6.04 -10.39 -14.88
C GLU A 96 5.63 -9.28 -15.84
N VAL A 97 4.32 -9.08 -15.91
CA VAL A 97 3.68 -8.04 -16.71
C VAL A 97 2.97 -7.02 -15.81
N PHE A 98 2.94 -5.77 -16.27
CA PHE A 98 2.12 -4.74 -15.66
C PHE A 98 0.71 -4.78 -16.21
N ALA A 99 -0.27 -4.47 -15.36
CA ALA A 99 -1.65 -4.28 -15.77
C ALA A 99 -2.31 -3.15 -14.96
N GLU A 100 -3.20 -2.40 -15.59
CA GLU A 100 -4.02 -1.41 -14.90
C GLU A 100 -5.17 -2.12 -14.16
N VAL A 101 -5.43 -1.69 -12.93
CA VAL A 101 -6.62 -2.10 -12.18
C VAL A 101 -7.74 -1.09 -12.50
N PRO A 102 -8.98 -1.54 -12.78
CA PRO A 102 -10.09 -0.65 -13.11
C PRO A 102 -10.24 0.48 -12.11
N LYS A 103 -10.20 1.69 -12.64
CA LYS A 103 -10.42 2.91 -11.86
C LYS A 103 -11.90 3.12 -11.60
N VAL A 104 -12.21 3.55 -10.39
CA VAL A 104 -13.49 4.16 -10.02
C VAL A 104 -13.27 5.65 -9.75
N ASP A 105 -14.27 6.45 -10.10
CA ASP A 105 -14.30 7.85 -9.70
C ASP A 105 -14.73 7.91 -8.22
N PHE A 106 -13.82 8.34 -7.37
CA PHE A 106 -14.06 8.46 -5.95
C PHE A 106 -14.67 9.81 -5.57
N ASN A 107 -15.02 10.66 -6.55
CA ASN A 107 -15.40 12.05 -6.35
C ASN A 107 -14.36 12.82 -5.50
N ALA A 108 -13.08 12.52 -5.72
CA ALA A 108 -11.94 13.04 -4.97
C ALA A 108 -10.93 13.69 -5.93
N ASP A 109 -10.32 14.81 -5.56
CA ASP A 109 -9.28 15.45 -6.36
C ASP A 109 -7.93 14.75 -6.12
N LEU A 110 -7.52 13.99 -7.13
CA LEU A 110 -6.30 13.18 -7.15
C LEU A 110 -5.00 14.01 -7.01
N ARG A 111 -5.08 15.35 -7.08
CA ARG A 111 -3.96 16.28 -6.87
C ARG A 111 -3.79 16.66 -5.41
N THR A 112 -4.88 16.81 -4.66
CA THR A 112 -4.87 17.32 -3.29
C THR A 112 -5.11 16.23 -2.25
N ASP A 113 -5.83 15.18 -2.63
CA ASP A 113 -6.27 14.16 -1.69
C ASP A 113 -5.19 13.10 -1.51
N SER A 114 -5.06 12.60 -0.29
CA SER A 114 -4.09 11.56 0.05
C SER A 114 -4.76 10.20 -0.05
N PHE A 115 -4.19 9.33 -0.89
CA PHE A 115 -4.66 7.97 -1.12
C PHE A 115 -3.63 6.97 -0.61
N HIS A 116 -4.04 5.83 -0.07
CA HIS A 116 -3.14 4.69 0.07
C HIS A 116 -3.91 3.38 -0.13
N LEU A 117 -3.18 2.34 -0.53
CA LEU A 117 -3.75 1.02 -0.69
C LEU A 117 -3.63 0.23 0.62
N ALA A 118 -4.59 -0.66 0.86
CA ALA A 118 -4.58 -1.61 1.97
C ALA A 118 -5.15 -2.96 1.52
N ILE A 119 -4.94 -4.00 2.34
CA ILE A 119 -5.57 -5.31 2.17
C ILE A 119 -6.51 -5.55 3.36
N LEU A 120 -7.82 -5.62 3.08
CA LEU A 120 -8.86 -5.85 4.09
C LEU A 120 -9.60 -7.14 3.76
N GLY A 121 -9.56 -8.12 4.67
CA GLY A 121 -10.22 -9.40 4.47
C GLY A 121 -9.78 -10.15 3.20
N GLY A 122 -8.51 -9.99 2.80
CA GLY A 122 -7.99 -10.58 1.56
C GLY A 122 -8.44 -9.87 0.28
N ARG A 123 -8.97 -8.65 0.38
CA ARG A 123 -9.40 -7.83 -0.76
C ARG A 123 -8.59 -6.55 -0.87
N LEU A 124 -8.46 -6.07 -2.11
CA LEU A 124 -7.83 -4.79 -2.38
C LEU A 124 -8.72 -3.66 -1.88
N ALA A 125 -8.15 -2.73 -1.11
CA ALA A 125 -8.84 -1.57 -0.60
C ALA A 125 -8.08 -0.28 -0.92
N VAL A 126 -8.85 0.80 -1.12
CA VAL A 126 -8.36 2.16 -1.32
C VAL A 126 -8.87 3.01 -0.18
N ALA A 127 -7.96 3.60 0.59
CA ALA A 127 -8.28 4.57 1.61
C ALA A 127 -7.97 5.98 1.12
N ILE A 128 -8.89 6.90 1.35
CA ILE A 128 -8.89 8.26 0.83
C ILE A 128 -9.05 9.21 2.01
N THR A 129 -8.05 10.06 2.24
CA THR A 129 -8.15 11.13 3.23
C THR A 129 -8.82 12.33 2.59
N LEU A 130 -10.00 12.69 3.10
CA LEU A 130 -10.79 13.80 2.60
C LEU A 130 -10.28 15.14 3.14
N PRO A 131 -10.39 16.22 2.36
CA PRO A 131 -10.08 17.55 2.83
C PRO A 131 -11.08 18.01 3.91
N ASN A 132 -10.67 18.93 4.78
CA ASN A 132 -11.54 19.42 5.86
C ASN A 132 -12.81 20.10 5.37
N GLN A 133 -12.76 20.71 4.19
CA GLN A 133 -13.92 21.38 3.60
C GLN A 133 -15.05 20.38 3.31
N ASP A 134 -14.72 19.10 3.12
CA ASP A 134 -15.66 18.00 2.88
C ASP A 134 -15.96 17.20 4.16
N GLY A 135 -15.81 17.83 5.33
CA GLY A 135 -16.00 17.18 6.64
C GLY A 135 -14.84 16.29 7.09
N GLY A 136 -13.75 16.22 6.32
CA GLY A 136 -12.52 15.51 6.65
C GLY A 136 -12.68 14.00 6.84
N GLY A 137 -11.70 13.40 7.50
CA GLY A 137 -11.66 11.97 7.81
C GLY A 137 -11.11 11.11 6.68
N THR A 138 -11.36 9.81 6.75
CA THR A 138 -10.88 8.81 5.80
C THR A 138 -12.02 7.92 5.33
N GLU A 139 -12.26 7.86 4.03
CA GLU A 139 -13.15 6.87 3.42
C GLU A 139 -12.35 5.66 2.94
N ILE A 140 -12.90 4.46 3.14
CA ILE A 140 -12.25 3.21 2.76
C ILE A 140 -13.18 2.46 1.81
N TRP A 141 -12.71 2.28 0.59
CA TRP A 141 -13.39 1.61 -0.50
C TRP A 141 -12.77 0.24 -0.72
N VAL A 142 -13.57 -0.82 -0.70
CA VAL A 142 -13.12 -2.21 -0.81
C VAL A 142 -13.63 -2.83 -2.09
N MET A 143 -12.70 -3.43 -2.85
CA MET A 143 -12.99 -4.12 -4.10
C MET A 143 -13.41 -5.55 -3.77
N ARG A 144 -14.72 -5.81 -3.76
CA ARG A 144 -15.25 -7.13 -3.34
C ARG A 144 -14.79 -8.26 -4.26
N GLU A 145 -14.67 -7.96 -5.54
CA GLU A 145 -14.18 -8.86 -6.58
C GLU A 145 -12.99 -8.22 -7.28
N TYR A 146 -11.83 -8.88 -7.22
CA TYR A 146 -10.59 -8.34 -7.75
C TYR A 146 -10.72 -8.02 -9.25
N ASN A 147 -10.30 -6.81 -9.63
CA ASN A 147 -10.34 -6.31 -11.00
C ASN A 147 -11.74 -6.13 -11.60
N VAL A 148 -12.79 -6.04 -10.76
CA VAL A 148 -14.17 -5.74 -11.18
C VAL A 148 -14.57 -4.38 -10.64
N LYS A 149 -14.73 -3.40 -11.53
CA LYS A 149 -15.00 -2.00 -11.19
C LYS A 149 -16.29 -1.84 -10.36
N GLU A 150 -17.33 -2.56 -10.75
CA GLU A 150 -18.67 -2.51 -10.17
C GLU A 150 -18.72 -3.11 -8.76
N SER A 151 -17.69 -3.88 -8.37
CA SER A 151 -17.59 -4.51 -7.05
C SER A 151 -17.01 -3.58 -5.98
N LEU A 152 -16.54 -2.39 -6.35
CA LEU A 152 -15.93 -1.44 -5.44
C LEU A 152 -17.02 -0.72 -4.65
N VAL A 153 -17.00 -0.90 -3.33
CA VAL A 153 -17.99 -0.31 -2.43
C VAL A 153 -17.31 0.45 -1.30
N LYS A 154 -17.90 1.55 -0.87
CA LYS A 154 -17.49 2.21 0.37
C LYS A 154 -17.93 1.34 1.54
N GLU A 155 -16.97 0.79 2.27
CA GLU A 155 -17.25 -0.14 3.37
C GLU A 155 -17.05 0.51 4.73
N PHE A 156 -16.09 1.43 4.86
CA PHE A 156 -15.81 2.12 6.12
C PHE A 156 -15.63 3.62 5.94
N ARG A 157 -15.94 4.37 7.00
CA ARG A 157 -15.62 5.80 7.13
C ARG A 157 -15.07 6.05 8.53
N ILE A 158 -13.83 6.51 8.59
CA ILE A 158 -13.20 6.98 9.82
C ILE A 158 -13.40 8.49 9.88
N GLY A 159 -14.13 8.98 10.87
CA GLY A 159 -14.36 10.42 11.03
C GLY A 159 -13.06 11.20 11.30
N ALA A 160 -13.09 12.52 11.07
CA ALA A 160 -11.96 13.41 11.34
C ALA A 160 -11.56 13.47 12.84
N TYR A 161 -12.45 13.02 13.74
CA TYR A 161 -12.27 13.09 15.18
C TYR A 161 -11.91 11.71 15.76
N ALA A 162 -10.66 11.53 16.18
CA ALA A 162 -10.33 10.55 17.21
C ALA A 162 -10.51 11.20 18.60
N PRO A 163 -10.96 10.46 19.63
CA PRO A 163 -11.26 11.02 20.94
C PRO A 163 -9.98 11.35 21.70
N THR A 164 -9.39 12.50 21.44
CA THR A 164 -8.50 13.17 22.40
C THR A 164 -8.96 14.61 22.57
N PRO A 165 -9.12 15.13 23.81
CA PRO A 165 -9.75 16.42 24.06
C PRO A 165 -9.07 17.64 23.42
N ASN A 166 -7.79 17.54 23.02
CA ASN A 166 -6.96 18.73 22.78
C ASN A 166 -6.08 18.65 21.51
N SER A 167 -6.58 18.22 20.35
CA SER A 167 -5.80 18.38 19.11
C SER A 167 -6.66 18.31 17.84
N VAL A 168 -6.87 19.46 17.22
CA VAL A 168 -7.55 19.67 15.93
C VAL A 168 -6.57 19.50 14.75
N THR A 169 -5.54 18.67 14.87
CA THR A 169 -4.58 18.51 13.77
C THR A 169 -4.97 17.35 12.87
N HIS A 170 -4.78 17.57 11.57
CA HIS A 170 -5.05 16.64 10.48
C HIS A 170 -4.08 15.45 10.58
N HIS A 171 -4.50 14.35 11.21
CA HIS A 171 -3.62 13.20 11.32
C HIS A 171 -3.92 12.25 10.16
N PHE A 172 -2.91 12.04 9.32
CA PHE A 172 -2.90 10.96 8.35
C PHE A 172 -3.17 9.64 9.07
N VAL A 173 -4.18 8.91 8.61
CA VAL A 173 -4.53 7.58 9.10
C VAL A 173 -4.14 6.58 8.04
N LYS A 174 -3.12 5.76 8.31
CA LYS A 174 -2.74 4.67 7.43
C LYS A 174 -3.43 3.39 7.89
N VAL A 175 -4.37 2.93 7.08
CA VAL A 175 -5.00 1.61 7.25
C VAL A 175 -3.98 0.52 6.91
N LEU A 176 -3.70 -0.37 7.86
CA LEU A 176 -2.70 -1.41 7.72
C LEU A 176 -3.33 -2.76 7.39
N TYR A 177 -4.36 -3.16 8.15
CA TYR A 177 -4.95 -4.49 8.07
C TYR A 177 -6.35 -4.55 8.69
N MET A 178 -7.12 -5.59 8.38
CA MET A 178 -8.38 -5.90 9.07
C MET A 178 -8.19 -7.14 9.95
N LEU A 179 -8.38 -6.98 11.25
CA LEU A 179 -8.28 -8.06 12.23
C LEU A 179 -9.45 -9.04 12.08
N LYS A 180 -9.29 -10.26 12.62
CA LYS A 180 -10.32 -11.31 12.54
C LYS A 180 -11.64 -10.93 13.21
N ASN A 181 -11.59 -10.04 14.19
CA ASN A 181 -12.78 -9.50 14.86
C ASN A 181 -13.48 -8.38 14.07
N GLY A 182 -12.97 -8.01 12.89
CA GLY A 182 -13.49 -6.94 12.05
C GLY A 182 -12.97 -5.54 12.41
N GLU A 183 -12.15 -5.39 13.44
CA GLU A 183 -11.49 -4.12 13.75
C GLU A 183 -10.41 -3.80 12.72
N LEU A 184 -10.20 -2.51 12.46
CA LEU A 184 -9.16 -2.02 11.56
C LEU A 184 -7.89 -1.71 12.36
N LEU A 185 -6.76 -2.29 11.93
CA LEU A 185 -5.45 -1.93 12.44
C LEU A 185 -4.94 -0.70 11.68
N LEU A 186 -4.61 0.35 12.41
CA LEU A 186 -4.23 1.66 11.88
C LEU A 186 -2.87 2.08 12.41
N ASP A 187 -2.07 2.72 11.55
CA ASP A 187 -1.02 3.63 11.97
C ASP A 187 -1.59 5.05 12.00
N TYR A 188 -1.63 5.61 13.22
CA TYR A 188 -2.26 6.87 13.55
C TYR A 188 -1.21 7.91 14.00
N LYS A 189 -1.31 9.14 13.48
CA LYS A 189 -0.34 10.23 13.73
C LYS A 189 1.13 9.83 13.44
N CYS A 190 1.36 9.04 12.39
CA CYS A 190 2.71 8.67 11.94
C CYS A 190 3.53 7.93 13.02
N GLY A 191 2.97 6.87 13.59
CA GLY A 191 3.70 5.95 14.46
C GLY A 191 2.85 5.28 15.54
N ASN A 192 1.65 5.77 15.85
CA ASN A 192 0.83 5.14 16.89
C ASN A 192 0.02 3.99 16.30
N LEU A 193 0.32 2.76 16.72
CA LEU A 193 -0.47 1.62 16.35
C LEU A 193 -1.79 1.61 17.15
N VAL A 194 -2.91 1.58 16.44
CA VAL A 194 -4.26 1.69 17.02
C VAL A 194 -5.17 0.64 16.38
N SER A 195 -5.97 -0.04 17.19
CA SER A 195 -7.14 -0.79 16.71
C SER A 195 -8.35 0.14 16.69
N TYR A 196 -9.11 0.13 15.60
CA TYR A 196 -10.33 0.90 15.44
C TYR A 196 -11.52 -0.03 15.23
N ASP A 197 -12.52 0.11 16.08
CA ASP A 197 -13.82 -0.55 15.94
C ASP A 197 -14.72 0.31 15.03
N PRO A 198 -14.97 -0.11 13.77
CA PRO A 198 -15.79 0.66 12.85
C PRO A 198 -17.28 0.66 13.20
N GLN A 199 -17.75 -0.29 14.03
CA GLN A 199 -19.16 -0.36 14.42
C GLN A 199 -19.47 0.67 15.51
N ASN A 200 -18.57 0.79 16.49
CA ASN A 200 -18.76 1.67 17.64
C ASN A 200 -17.97 2.99 17.54
N GLY A 201 -17.09 3.12 16.54
CA GLY A 201 -16.24 4.30 16.36
C GLY A 201 -15.15 4.46 17.42
N VAL A 202 -14.73 3.36 18.05
CA VAL A 202 -13.81 3.37 19.19
C VAL A 202 -12.38 3.11 18.75
N PHE A 203 -11.45 3.95 19.21
CA PHE A 203 -10.01 3.76 19.01
C PHE A 203 -9.37 3.19 20.27
N ARG A 204 -8.49 2.19 20.10
CA ARG A 204 -7.74 1.55 21.18
C ARG A 204 -6.26 1.52 20.82
N THR A 205 -5.44 2.24 21.59
CA THR A 205 -3.98 2.20 21.41
C THR A 205 -3.45 0.81 21.72
N LEU A 206 -2.66 0.26 20.80
CA LEU A 206 -1.98 -1.02 20.99
C LEU A 206 -0.54 -0.76 21.45
N LYS A 207 -0.13 -1.45 22.52
CA LYS A 207 1.24 -1.42 23.02
C LYS A 207 1.70 -2.85 23.28
N PHE A 208 2.89 -3.18 22.81
CA PHE A 208 3.54 -4.46 23.12
C PHE A 208 5.01 -4.23 23.46
N GLN A 209 5.59 -5.19 24.18
CA GLN A 209 6.98 -5.15 24.59
C GLN A 209 7.88 -5.16 23.35
N GLY A 210 8.88 -4.28 23.32
CA GLY A 210 9.79 -4.13 22.18
C GLY A 210 9.31 -3.16 21.08
N MET A 211 8.13 -2.53 21.21
CA MET A 211 7.79 -1.41 20.33
C MET A 211 8.76 -0.25 20.55
N PRO A 212 9.28 0.37 19.47
CA PRO A 212 10.10 1.57 19.61
C PRO A 212 9.29 2.65 20.36
N ASN A 213 9.88 3.27 21.37
CA ASN A 213 9.25 4.35 22.10
C ASN A 213 9.07 5.56 21.16
N LEU A 214 7.84 5.76 20.69
CA LEU A 214 7.43 6.75 19.68
C LEU A 214 7.57 8.22 20.12
N ARG A 215 8.16 8.48 21.29
CA ARG A 215 8.22 9.81 21.91
C ARG A 215 9.62 10.40 22.01
N GLU A 216 10.66 9.63 21.71
CA GLU A 216 12.04 10.11 21.81
C GLU A 216 12.71 10.07 20.43
N GLU A 217 12.87 11.28 19.89
CA GLU A 217 13.78 11.71 18.82
C GLU A 217 13.84 10.86 17.53
N LEU A 218 13.17 11.41 16.50
CA LEU A 218 12.92 10.93 15.14
C LEU A 218 11.63 10.08 14.99
N PRO A 219 10.80 10.33 13.95
CA PRO A 219 9.66 9.48 13.66
C PRO A 219 10.18 8.10 13.29
N ASN A 220 10.21 7.20 14.28
CA ASN A 220 10.46 5.78 14.07
C ASN A 220 9.28 5.21 13.29
N MET A 221 9.34 5.38 11.97
CA MET A 221 8.44 4.78 11.00
C MET A 221 8.67 3.27 11.01
N PHE A 222 7.86 2.52 11.76
CA PHE A 222 7.83 1.08 11.56
C PHE A 222 7.15 0.79 10.22
N ASN A 223 7.67 -0.18 9.48
CA ASN A 223 7.00 -0.71 8.30
C ASN A 223 6.31 -2.02 8.70
N ALA A 224 4.99 -2.07 8.57
CA ALA A 224 4.24 -3.30 8.73
C ALA A 224 4.13 -4.00 7.38
N ILE A 225 4.74 -5.18 7.26
CA ILE A 225 4.55 -6.06 6.11
C ILE A 225 3.53 -7.12 6.52
N VAL A 226 2.35 -7.09 5.90
CA VAL A 226 1.35 -8.14 6.05
C VAL A 226 1.75 -9.29 5.14
N HIS A 227 2.04 -10.46 5.71
CA HIS A 227 2.37 -11.67 4.98
C HIS A 227 1.34 -12.77 5.27
N VAL A 228 1.03 -13.58 4.27
CA VAL A 228 0.02 -14.66 4.36
C VAL A 228 0.62 -15.95 4.98
N GLY A 229 1.88 -15.91 5.42
CA GLY A 229 2.56 -17.00 6.12
C GLY A 229 3.33 -16.51 7.35
N GLY A 230 3.54 -17.40 8.32
CA GLY A 230 4.45 -17.14 9.42
C GLY A 230 5.89 -17.02 8.92
N LEU A 231 6.63 -16.04 9.41
CA LEU A 231 8.08 -15.96 9.26
C LEU A 231 8.83 -16.84 10.28
N ASN A 232 8.09 -17.60 11.10
CA ASN A 232 8.64 -18.58 12.03
C ASN A 232 9.08 -19.82 11.26
N TRP A 233 10.28 -19.77 10.68
CA TRP A 233 11.10 -20.95 10.42
C TRP A 233 12.21 -21.04 11.47
N ILE A 234 11.86 -20.86 12.74
CA ILE A 234 12.78 -21.09 13.86
C ILE A 234 12.27 -22.33 14.61
N ASP A 235 13.01 -23.41 14.37
CA ASP A 235 13.17 -24.64 15.15
C ASP A 235 11.98 -25.61 15.29
N GLU A 236 11.81 -26.49 14.29
CA GLU A 236 11.61 -27.91 14.62
C GLU A 236 12.99 -28.60 14.55
N PRO A 237 13.55 -29.09 15.67
CA PRO A 237 14.72 -29.95 15.59
C PRO A 237 14.35 -31.22 14.81
N PRO A 238 15.22 -31.74 13.93
CA PRO A 238 14.93 -32.99 13.25
C PRO A 238 14.70 -34.09 14.29
N ALA A 239 13.59 -34.81 14.12
CA ALA A 239 13.31 -36.02 14.88
C ALA A 239 14.50 -36.97 14.71
N LEU A 240 15.19 -37.25 15.81
CA LEU A 240 16.26 -38.23 15.87
C LEU A 240 15.64 -39.61 15.55
N LEU A 241 16.10 -40.21 14.45
CA LEU A 241 16.09 -41.66 14.24
C LEU A 241 17.36 -42.23 14.86
#